data_AF-S9TRA9-F1
#
_entry.id   AF-S9TRA9-F1
#
_cell.length_a   1.000
_cell.length_b   1.000
_cell.length_c   1.000
_cell.angle_alpha   90.00
_cell.angle_beta   90.00
_cell.angle_gamma   90.00
#
_symmetry.space_group_name_H-M   'P 1'
#
loop_
_entity.id
_entity.type
_entity.pdbx_description
1 polymer ?
#
loop_
_entity_poly.entity_id
_entity_poly.type
_entity_poly.pdbx_seq_one_letter_code
_entity_poly.pdbx_strand_id
1 'polypeptide(L)'
;MVFQKKKAEVSVRTSQFKVNKLLNRRQFIVEVNHPNWCGTVPTAAIRKKIASLYKVPDEQQISVFGFKTKFGGGKTTGFGLIYDDLASLKRIEPNYRKARLGMGKAKLPARKSVKERRNRNKKIRGKAKGKQQTTKKK
;
A
#
# COMPACT_ATOMS: atom_id res chain seq x y z
N MET A 1 7.59 -28.93 26.56
CA MET A 1 7.34 -27.57 26.01
C MET A 1 8.54 -26.70 26.33
N VAL A 2 9.44 -26.47 25.37
CA VAL A 2 10.64 -25.65 25.63
C VAL A 2 10.24 -24.18 25.51
N PHE A 3 10.26 -23.47 26.65
CA PHE A 3 10.01 -22.04 26.73
C PHE A 3 11.18 -21.30 26.06
N GLN A 4 11.00 -20.77 24.84
CA GLN A 4 12.05 -20.01 24.16
C GLN A 4 12.29 -18.68 24.91
N LYS A 5 13.51 -18.49 25.42
CA LYS A 5 13.94 -17.40 26.31
C LYS A 5 14.14 -16.03 25.60
N LYS A 6 14.05 -15.96 24.26
CA LYS A 6 14.31 -14.76 23.45
C LYS A 6 13.18 -14.53 22.43
N LYS A 7 12.64 -13.31 22.35
CA LYS A 7 11.70 -12.91 21.29
C LYS A 7 12.38 -13.04 19.91
N ALA A 8 11.64 -13.58 18.93
CA ALA A 8 12.14 -13.78 17.57
C ALA A 8 12.70 -12.47 17.00
N GLU A 9 13.95 -12.52 16.53
CA GLU A 9 14.67 -11.35 16.06
C GLU A 9 14.43 -11.16 14.56
N VAL A 10 13.98 -9.95 14.20
CA VAL A 10 13.73 -9.57 12.80
C VAL A 10 14.87 -8.66 12.35
N SER A 11 15.57 -8.99 11.28
CA SER A 11 16.52 -8.09 10.63
C SER A 11 15.98 -7.65 9.27
N VAL A 12 16.20 -6.38 8.93
CA VAL A 12 15.79 -5.81 7.65
C VAL A 12 17.05 -5.38 6.93
N ARG A 13 17.24 -5.88 5.72
CA ARG A 13 18.30 -5.49 4.78
C ARG A 13 17.66 -4.85 3.56
N THR A 14 18.35 -3.91 2.96
CA THR A 14 17.92 -3.26 1.73
C THR A 14 18.92 -3.54 0.61
N SER A 15 18.42 -3.95 -0.55
CA SER A 15 19.22 -4.24 -1.75
C SER A 15 18.76 -3.37 -2.92
N GLN A 16 19.64 -3.18 -3.91
CA GLN A 16 19.36 -2.41 -5.14
C GLN A 16 18.76 -1.02 -4.87
N PHE A 17 19.46 -0.22 -4.07
CA PHE A 17 19.01 1.11 -3.66
C PHE A 17 19.18 2.13 -4.79
N LYS A 18 18.09 2.82 -5.16
CA LYS A 18 18.07 3.86 -6.19
C LYS A 18 17.40 5.12 -5.66
N VAL A 19 18.11 6.24 -5.75
CA VAL A 19 17.56 7.57 -5.48
C VAL A 19 16.88 8.08 -6.75
N ASN A 20 15.59 8.41 -6.68
CA ASN A 20 14.82 8.96 -7.79
C ASN A 20 14.34 10.38 -7.45
N LYS A 21 15.11 11.37 -7.90
CA LYS A 21 14.82 12.80 -7.68
C LYS A 21 13.58 13.31 -8.42
N LEU A 22 13.19 12.69 -9.54
CA LEU A 22 12.00 13.12 -10.30
C LEU A 22 10.69 12.91 -9.53
N LEU A 23 10.71 11.94 -8.61
CA LEU A 23 9.55 11.54 -7.81
C LEU A 23 9.74 11.82 -6.31
N ASN A 24 10.78 12.57 -5.93
CA ASN A 24 11.13 12.88 -4.53
C ASN A 24 11.08 11.63 -3.63
N ARG A 25 11.70 10.54 -4.10
CA ARG A 25 11.69 9.27 -3.36
C ARG A 25 12.92 8.42 -3.63
N ARG A 26 13.24 7.59 -2.64
CA ARG A 26 14.24 6.52 -2.67
C ARG A 26 13.53 5.19 -2.84
N GLN A 27 14.05 4.30 -3.69
CA GLN A 27 13.43 3.03 -4.06
C GLN A 27 14.42 1.90 -3.84
N PHE A 28 13.98 0.80 -3.26
CA PHE A 28 14.85 -0.33 -2.93
C PHE A 28 14.05 -1.62 -2.77
N ILE A 29 14.76 -2.73 -2.82
CA ILE A 29 14.25 -4.05 -2.43
C ILE A 29 14.48 -4.21 -0.93
N VAL A 30 13.48 -4.77 -0.25
CA VAL A 30 13.52 -5.07 1.19
C VAL A 30 13.62 -6.57 1.37
N GLU A 31 14.68 -7.00 2.05
CA GLU A 31 14.88 -8.38 2.50
C GLU A 31 14.70 -8.44 4.01
N VAL A 32 13.68 -9.14 4.45
CA VAL A 32 13.40 -9.36 5.87
C VAL A 32 13.83 -10.76 6.23
N ASN A 33 14.77 -10.87 7.17
CA ASN A 33 15.23 -12.13 7.72
C ASN A 33 14.73 -12.25 9.16
N HIS A 34 13.89 -13.25 9.41
CA HIS A 34 13.13 -13.43 10.65
C HIS A 34 13.11 -14.91 11.06
N PRO A 35 14.26 -15.49 11.45
CA PRO A 35 14.31 -16.87 11.92
C PRO A 35 13.45 -17.04 13.19
N ASN A 36 12.69 -18.14 13.24
CA ASN A 36 11.81 -18.49 14.36
C ASN A 36 10.69 -17.49 14.66
N TRP A 37 10.40 -16.56 13.75
CA TRP A 37 9.19 -15.74 13.86
C TRP A 37 7.96 -16.60 13.56
N CYS A 38 6.98 -16.58 14.46
CA CYS A 38 5.72 -17.28 14.25
C CYS A 38 4.94 -16.59 13.12
N GLY A 39 4.96 -17.18 11.92
CA GLY A 39 4.20 -16.71 10.76
C GLY A 39 4.93 -15.60 9.98
N THR A 40 4.22 -14.51 9.69
CA THR A 40 4.75 -13.40 8.86
C THR A 40 4.96 -12.13 9.69
N VAL A 41 5.98 -11.36 9.33
CA VAL A 41 6.28 -10.09 9.97
C VAL A 41 5.28 -9.03 9.48
N PRO A 42 4.59 -8.29 10.37
CA PRO A 42 3.68 -7.24 9.97
C PRO A 42 4.42 -6.08 9.31
N THR A 43 3.82 -5.49 8.28
CA THR A 43 4.41 -4.39 7.52
C THR A 43 4.68 -3.14 8.36
N ALA A 44 3.90 -2.91 9.42
CA ALA A 44 4.12 -1.82 10.38
C ALA A 44 5.47 -1.96 11.10
N ALA A 45 5.84 -3.18 11.53
CA ALA A 45 7.13 -3.42 12.18
C ALA A 45 8.30 -3.21 11.22
N ILE A 46 8.15 -3.63 9.96
CA ILE A 46 9.17 -3.41 8.92
C ILE A 46 9.33 -1.91 8.65
N ARG A 47 8.22 -1.17 8.57
CA ARG A 47 8.23 0.29 8.36
C ARG A 47 8.98 1.01 9.48
N LYS A 48 8.71 0.65 10.73
CA LYS A 48 9.43 1.15 11.93
C LYS A 48 10.93 0.93 11.84
N LYS A 49 11.34 -0.28 11.44
CA LYS A 49 12.78 -0.60 11.27
C LYS A 49 13.41 0.22 10.16
N ILE A 50 12.74 0.38 9.01
CA ILE A 50 13.24 1.21 7.91
C ILE A 50 13.34 2.68 8.32
N ALA A 51 12.36 3.20 9.07
CA ALA A 51 12.38 4.57 9.58
C ALA A 51 13.61 4.82 10.47
N SER A 52 13.88 3.89 11.40
CA SER A 52 15.06 3.95 12.26
C SER A 52 16.37 3.82 11.47
N LEU A 53 16.47 2.87 10.53
CA LEU A 53 17.66 2.63 9.72
C LEU A 53 18.08 3.86 8.90
N TYR A 54 17.11 4.53 8.28
CA TYR A 54 17.36 5.67 7.39
C TYR A 54 17.08 7.02 8.04
N LYS A 55 16.84 7.05 9.36
CA LYS A 55 16.55 8.26 10.14
C LYS A 55 15.45 9.12 9.51
N VAL A 56 14.37 8.47 9.08
CA VAL A 56 13.21 9.15 8.49
C VAL A 56 12.35 9.68 9.64
N PRO A 57 11.97 10.97 9.64
CA PRO A 57 11.25 11.58 10.76
C PRO A 57 9.84 11.01 10.95
N ASP A 58 9.14 10.71 9.86
CA ASP A 58 7.77 10.21 9.88
C ASP A 58 7.68 8.84 9.20
N GLU A 59 7.19 7.83 9.93
CA GLU A 59 6.93 6.50 9.41
C GLU A 59 5.96 6.54 8.22
N GLN A 60 5.02 7.49 8.18
CA GLN A 60 4.03 7.58 7.10
C GLN A 60 4.65 7.92 5.75
N GLN A 61 5.85 8.49 5.70
CA GLN A 61 6.60 8.74 4.45
C GLN A 61 7.13 7.45 3.80
N ILE A 62 7.03 6.31 4.49
CA ILE A 62 7.58 5.04 4.05
C ILE A 62 6.45 4.13 3.56
N SER A 63 6.53 3.73 2.30
CA SER A 63 5.62 2.77 1.69
C SER A 63 6.32 1.45 1.45
N VAL A 64 5.73 0.36 1.93
CA VAL A 64 6.30 -1.00 1.79
C VAL A 64 5.22 -1.91 1.24
N PHE A 65 5.52 -2.66 0.17
CA PHE A 65 4.54 -3.44 -0.56
C PHE A 65 5.15 -4.65 -1.28
N GLY A 66 4.29 -5.53 -1.77
CA GLY A 66 4.70 -6.64 -2.64
C GLY A 66 5.50 -7.74 -1.92
N PHE A 67 5.27 -7.93 -0.62
CA PHE A 67 5.96 -8.97 0.12
C PHE A 67 5.59 -10.37 -0.34
N LYS A 68 6.61 -11.21 -0.56
CA LYS A 68 6.49 -12.65 -0.81
C LYS A 68 7.45 -13.40 0.12
N THR A 69 6.92 -14.37 0.85
CA THR A 69 7.69 -15.25 1.73
C THR A 69 8.38 -16.31 0.89
N LYS A 70 9.66 -16.59 1.16
CA LYS A 70 10.35 -17.71 0.53
C LYS A 70 9.76 -19.03 1.03
N PHE A 71 9.68 -20.04 0.16
CA PHE A 71 9.37 -21.40 0.57
C PHE A 71 10.41 -21.88 1.62
N GLY A 72 9.94 -22.55 2.68
CA GLY A 72 10.74 -22.87 3.85
C GLY A 72 10.75 -21.80 4.95
N GLY A 73 10.15 -20.63 4.73
CA GLY A 73 9.99 -19.61 5.78
C GLY A 73 11.27 -18.84 6.12
N GLY A 74 11.23 -18.05 7.21
CA GLY A 74 12.38 -17.29 7.76
C GLY A 74 12.91 -16.12 6.91
N LYS A 75 12.61 -16.07 5.61
CA LYS A 75 12.98 -14.97 4.72
C LYS A 75 11.78 -14.47 3.91
N THR A 76 11.67 -13.16 3.77
CA THR A 76 10.63 -12.50 2.96
C THR A 76 11.25 -11.37 2.16
N THR A 77 10.90 -11.28 0.88
CA THR A 77 11.34 -10.21 -0.01
C THR A 77 10.17 -9.32 -0.38
N GLY A 78 10.41 -8.02 -0.53
CA GLY A 78 9.40 -7.03 -0.93
C GLY A 78 10.05 -5.77 -1.46
N PHE A 79 9.25 -4.73 -1.66
CA PHE A 79 9.70 -3.44 -2.16
C PHE A 79 9.45 -2.35 -1.13
N GLY A 80 10.37 -1.40 -1.04
CA GLY A 80 10.30 -0.25 -0.17
C GLY A 80 10.50 1.05 -0.94
N LEU A 81 9.73 2.06 -0.55
CA LEU A 81 9.86 3.44 -1.00
C LEU A 81 9.95 4.33 0.23
N ILE A 82 10.91 5.26 0.23
CA ILE A 82 10.97 6.34 1.21
C ILE A 82 10.77 7.63 0.43
N TYR A 83 9.69 8.35 0.71
CA TYR A 83 9.46 9.68 0.15
C TYR A 83 10.18 10.73 0.99
N ASP A 84 10.57 11.83 0.37
CA ASP A 84 11.18 12.96 1.09
C ASP A 84 10.10 13.71 1.90
N ASP A 85 8.89 13.84 1.33
CA ASP A 85 7.75 14.51 1.96
C ASP A 85 6.47 13.66 1.93
N LEU A 86 5.58 13.90 2.91
CA LEU A 86 4.25 13.30 2.94
C LEU A 86 3.37 13.79 1.77
N ALA A 87 3.57 15.02 1.31
CA ALA A 87 2.86 15.58 0.15
C ALA A 87 3.20 14.80 -1.13
N SER A 88 4.49 14.51 -1.34
CA SER A 88 4.99 13.70 -2.46
C SER A 88 4.38 12.30 -2.45
N LEU A 89 4.30 11.67 -1.26
CA LEU A 89 3.62 10.39 -1.10
C LEU A 89 2.15 10.49 -1.51
N LYS A 90 1.38 11.42 -0.95
CA LYS A 90 -0.07 11.57 -1.24
C LYS A 90 -0.34 11.80 -2.73
N ARG A 91 0.55 12.53 -3.42
CA ARG A 91 0.46 12.80 -4.87
C ARG A 91 0.78 11.57 -5.72
N ILE A 92 1.87 10.87 -5.41
CA ILE A 92 2.48 9.86 -6.29
C ILE A 92 1.99 8.44 -5.99
N GLU A 93 1.68 8.11 -4.73
CA GLU A 93 1.22 6.76 -4.36
C GLU A 93 -0.16 6.43 -4.98
N PRO A 94 -0.31 5.24 -5.60
CA PRO A 94 -1.61 4.71 -5.95
C PRO A 94 -2.60 4.63 -4.78
N ASN A 95 -3.89 4.84 -5.06
CA ASN A 95 -4.91 4.91 -4.00
C ASN A 95 -5.01 3.65 -3.13
N TYR A 96 -4.78 2.45 -3.68
CA TYR A 96 -4.88 1.21 -2.92
C TYR A 96 -3.79 1.10 -1.84
N ARG A 97 -2.59 1.65 -2.07
CA ARG A 97 -1.52 1.70 -1.07
C ARG A 97 -1.77 2.79 -0.04
N LYS A 98 -2.24 3.96 -0.46
CA LYS A 98 -2.70 5.03 0.45
C LYS A 98 -3.79 4.54 1.40
N ALA A 99 -4.75 3.78 0.90
CA ALA A 99 -5.81 3.19 1.71
C ALA A 99 -5.26 2.23 2.79
N ARG A 100 -4.25 1.42 2.46
CA ARG A 100 -3.57 0.54 3.44
C ARG A 100 -2.76 1.31 4.49
N LEU A 101 -2.38 2.55 4.19
CA LEU A 101 -1.75 3.48 5.14
C LEU A 101 -2.77 4.30 5.94
N GLY A 102 -4.08 4.20 5.64
CA GLY A 102 -5.13 5.00 6.26
C GLY A 102 -5.37 6.38 5.61
N MET A 103 -4.72 6.69 4.49
CA MET A 103 -4.83 7.99 3.78
C MET A 103 -5.61 7.91 2.44
N GLY A 104 -6.32 6.80 2.19
CA GLY A 104 -6.96 6.52 0.91
C GLY A 104 -8.34 7.14 0.75
N LYS A 105 -8.77 7.33 -0.50
CA LYS A 105 -10.15 7.70 -0.83
C LYS A 105 -11.07 6.48 -0.75
N ALA A 106 -12.31 6.72 -0.35
CA ALA A 106 -13.37 5.72 -0.36
C ALA A 106 -13.59 5.11 -1.75
N LYS A 107 -14.02 3.85 -1.78
CA LYS A 107 -14.30 3.14 -3.02
C LYS A 107 -15.55 3.73 -3.68
N LEU A 108 -15.46 4.00 -4.98
CA LEU A 108 -16.60 4.39 -5.80
C LEU A 108 -17.61 3.24 -5.95
N PRO A 109 -18.86 3.53 -6.33
CA PRO A 109 -19.87 2.50 -6.59
C PRO A 109 -19.40 1.50 -7.64
N ALA A 110 -19.99 0.30 -7.62
CA ALA A 110 -19.59 -0.82 -8.47
C ALA A 110 -19.50 -0.44 -9.95
N ARG A 111 -18.47 -0.94 -10.65
CA ARG A 111 -18.20 -0.61 -12.07
C ARG A 111 -19.41 -0.82 -12.97
N LYS A 112 -20.22 -1.85 -12.69
CA LYS A 112 -21.47 -2.15 -13.42
C LYS A 112 -22.49 -1.01 -13.30
N SER A 113 -22.78 -0.55 -12.08
CA SER A 113 -23.73 0.56 -11.84
C SER A 113 -23.34 1.85 -12.58
N VAL A 114 -22.04 2.17 -12.63
CA VAL A 114 -21.52 3.35 -13.33
C VAL A 114 -21.67 3.20 -14.85
N LYS A 115 -21.38 2.01 -15.39
CA LYS A 115 -21.52 1.72 -16.82
C LYS A 115 -22.98 1.76 -17.26
N GLU A 116 -23.89 1.14 -16.49
CA GLU A 116 -25.32 1.14 -16.78
C GLU A 116 -25.91 2.54 -16.75
N ARG A 117 -25.55 3.36 -15.75
CA ARG A 117 -25.94 4.77 -15.68
C ARG A 117 -25.42 5.56 -16.88
N ARG A 118 -24.16 5.34 -17.29
CA ARG A 118 -23.57 6.00 -18.47
C ARG A 118 -24.31 5.63 -19.77
N ASN A 119 -24.62 4.34 -19.96
CA ASN A 119 -25.33 3.87 -21.16
C ASN A 119 -26.77 4.40 -21.21
N ARG A 120 -27.46 4.47 -20.07
CA ARG A 120 -28.78 5.10 -19.97
C ARG A 120 -28.74 6.59 -20.33
N ASN A 121 -27.75 7.33 -19.84
CA ASN A 121 -27.61 8.76 -20.10
C ASN A 121 -27.25 9.10 -21.56
N LYS A 122 -26.70 8.16 -22.34
CA LYS A 122 -26.45 8.37 -23.77
C LYS A 122 -27.75 8.51 -24.59
N LYS A 123 -28.86 7.92 -24.12
CA LYS A 123 -30.16 7.93 -24.83
C LYS A 123 -30.97 9.22 -24.64
N ILE A 124 -30.57 10.09 -23.73
CA ILE A 124 -31.33 11.27 -23.29
C ILE A 124 -30.57 12.55 -23.65
N ARG A 125 -31.25 13.68 -23.87
CA ARG A 125 -30.64 15.00 -24.17
C ARG A 125 -31.02 16.06 -23.12
N GLY A 126 -30.25 17.14 -23.05
CA GLY A 126 -30.49 18.28 -22.17
C GLY A 126 -30.56 17.92 -20.67
N LYS A 127 -31.33 18.71 -19.92
CA LYS A 127 -31.48 18.60 -18.45
C LYS A 127 -32.08 17.26 -18.00
N ALA A 128 -32.74 16.51 -18.89
CA ALA A 128 -33.33 15.21 -18.59
C ALA A 128 -32.28 14.13 -18.23
N LYS A 129 -31.00 14.28 -18.59
CA LYS A 129 -29.91 13.36 -18.20
C LYS A 129 -29.68 13.29 -16.68
N GLY A 130 -29.90 14.40 -15.96
CA GLY A 130 -29.69 14.49 -14.52
C GLY A 130 -30.90 14.06 -13.69
N LYS A 131 -32.08 13.94 -14.31
CA LYS A 131 -33.36 13.66 -13.64
C LYS A 131 -33.80 12.19 -13.71
N GLN A 132 -32.92 11.26 -14.11
CA GLN A 132 -33.29 9.84 -14.16
C GLN A 132 -33.64 9.31 -12.77
N GLN A 133 -34.92 9.35 -12.43
CA GLN A 133 -35.53 8.41 -11.51
C GLN A 133 -35.44 7.03 -12.16
N THR A 134 -34.92 6.05 -11.43
CA THR A 134 -35.16 4.64 -11.76
C THR A 134 -36.65 4.48 -12.03
N THR A 135 -37.04 4.06 -13.23
CA THR A 135 -38.42 3.62 -13.50
C THR A 135 -38.81 2.68 -12.38
N LYS A 136 -39.75 3.09 -11.50
CA LYS A 136 -40.32 2.19 -10.50
C LYS A 136 -40.82 0.98 -11.29
N LYS A 137 -40.25 -0.20 -11.01
CA LYS A 137 -40.84 -1.43 -11.52
C LYS A 137 -42.28 -1.46 -10.98
N LYS A 138 -43.26 -1.58 -11.88
CA LYS A 138 -44.62 -1.94 -11.49
C LYS A 138 -44.60 -3.27 -10.77
#